data_AF-A0AAP0DE38-F1
#
_entry.id   AF-A0AAP0DE38-F1
#
_cell.length_a   1.000
_cell.length_b   1.000
_cell.length_c   1.000
_cell.angle_alpha   90.00
_cell.angle_beta   90.00
_cell.angle_gamma   90.00
#
_symmetry.space_group_name_H-M   'P 1'
#
loop_
_entity.id
_entity.type
_entity.pdbx_description
1 polymer ?
#
loop_
_entity_poly.entity_id
_entity_poly.type
_entity_poly.pdbx_seq_one_letter_code
_entity_poly.pdbx_strand_id
1 'polypeptide(L)'
;MSQGLWYSRLEQTVSGAKKSTSGWEDGEDQDPNLTPTVYMPENEIGKRFKELNPTTILRMYHSPSSVLPNGKILVASSNEHQFYTYDGAFPTELRVR
;
A
#
# COMPACT_ATOMS: atom_id res chain seq x y z
N MET A 1 30.66 8.10 -25.20
CA MET A 1 30.47 8.55 -23.80
C MET A 1 28.98 8.52 -23.53
N SER A 2 28.50 7.52 -22.78
CA SER A 2 27.08 7.39 -22.44
C SER A 2 26.77 8.22 -21.20
N GLN A 3 25.72 9.04 -21.25
CA GLN A 3 25.10 9.59 -20.06
C GLN A 3 23.63 9.19 -20.09
N GLY A 4 23.34 8.06 -19.45
CA GLY A 4 21.98 7.61 -19.14
C GLY A 4 21.82 7.60 -17.63
N LEU A 5 21.47 8.75 -17.06
CA LEU A 5 20.94 8.83 -15.70
C LEU A 5 19.46 8.48 -15.77
N TRP A 6 19.18 7.18 -15.81
CA TRP A 6 17.84 6.64 -15.74
C TRP A 6 17.34 6.82 -14.30
N TYR A 7 16.28 7.62 -14.14
CA TYR A 7 15.47 7.63 -12.94
C TYR A 7 15.05 6.18 -12.65
N SER A 8 15.47 5.62 -11.53
CA SER A 8 14.96 4.34 -11.06
C SER A 8 13.45 4.48 -10.84
N ARG A 9 12.68 3.82 -11.71
CA ARG A 9 11.22 3.77 -11.60
C ARG A 9 10.88 2.89 -10.40
N LEU A 10 10.59 3.50 -9.26
CA LEU A 10 9.95 2.84 -8.13
C LEU A 10 8.45 2.86 -8.38
N GLU A 11 7.83 1.69 -8.47
CA GLU A 11 6.37 1.59 -8.61
C GLU A 11 5.71 1.49 -7.23
N GLN A 12 4.52 2.09 -7.12
CA GLN A 12 3.81 2.42 -5.89
C GLN A 12 3.68 1.27 -4.88
N THR A 13 3.69 1.66 -3.60
CA THR A 13 3.58 0.79 -2.44
C THR A 13 2.21 0.96 -1.80
N VAL A 14 1.36 -0.07 -1.87
CA VAL A 14 0.06 -0.11 -1.17
C VAL A 14 -0.10 -1.48 -0.52
N SER A 15 -0.40 -1.47 0.77
CA SER A 15 -0.74 -2.66 1.55
C SER A 15 -2.18 -3.09 1.23
N GLY A 16 -2.46 -4.39 1.27
CA GLY A 16 -3.77 -5.00 1.02
C GLY A 16 -3.97 -6.24 1.89
N ALA A 17 -4.88 -7.16 1.55
CA ALA A 17 -5.05 -8.42 2.29
C ALA A 17 -3.98 -9.47 1.91
N LYS A 18 -3.53 -10.29 2.86
CA LYS A 18 -2.56 -11.38 2.60
C LYS A 18 -3.20 -12.66 2.09
N LYS A 19 -4.40 -12.96 2.58
CA LYS A 19 -5.11 -14.24 2.32
C LYS A 19 -6.36 -14.07 1.47
N SER A 20 -6.79 -12.84 1.24
CA SER A 20 -7.97 -12.52 0.43
C SER A 20 -7.76 -11.25 -0.41
N THR A 21 -8.83 -10.67 -0.94
CA THR A 21 -8.79 -9.40 -1.67
C THR A 21 -9.14 -8.23 -0.76
N SER A 22 -8.73 -7.02 -1.14
CA SER A 22 -9.16 -5.79 -0.49
C SER A 22 -10.47 -5.26 -1.08
N GLY A 23 -11.40 -6.14 -1.45
CA GLY A 23 -12.70 -5.82 -2.03
C GLY A 23 -13.78 -5.50 -0.99
N TRP A 24 -14.94 -5.06 -1.46
CA TRP A 24 -16.13 -4.85 -0.62
C TRP A 24 -16.58 -6.18 -0.04
N GLU A 25 -16.56 -6.35 1.28
CA GLU A 25 -16.85 -7.60 2.02
C GLU A 25 -15.89 -8.79 1.77
N ASP A 26 -15.07 -8.73 0.73
CA ASP A 26 -14.14 -9.81 0.37
C ASP A 26 -12.87 -9.88 1.26
N GLY A 27 -12.79 -9.08 2.32
CA GLY A 27 -11.70 -9.11 3.31
C GLY A 27 -11.89 -10.19 4.39
N GLU A 28 -12.67 -11.23 4.10
CA GLU A 28 -13.19 -12.21 5.07
C GLU A 28 -12.11 -12.82 5.99
N ASP A 29 -10.94 -13.08 5.43
CA ASP A 29 -9.76 -13.48 6.19
C ASP A 29 -9.04 -12.24 6.73
N GLN A 30 -9.24 -11.95 8.02
CA GLN A 30 -8.68 -10.83 8.81
C GLN A 30 -7.13 -10.80 8.89
N ASP A 31 -6.42 -10.89 7.76
CA ASP A 31 -4.96 -10.89 7.67
C ASP A 31 -4.49 -9.72 6.78
N PRO A 32 -4.57 -8.47 7.27
CA PRO A 32 -4.08 -7.32 6.54
C PRO A 32 -2.55 -7.37 6.43
N ASN A 33 -2.04 -7.00 5.26
CA ASN A 33 -0.61 -6.84 5.05
C ASN A 33 -0.14 -5.52 5.65
N LEU A 34 0.42 -5.57 6.86
CA LEU A 34 0.98 -4.39 7.52
C LEU A 34 2.37 -3.99 7.00
N THR A 35 2.98 -4.80 6.14
CA THR A 35 4.33 -4.59 5.63
C THR A 35 4.27 -4.15 4.17
N PRO A 36 4.42 -2.85 3.89
CA PRO A 36 4.38 -2.36 2.52
C PRO A 36 5.63 -2.81 1.76
N THR A 37 5.51 -3.03 0.46
CA THR A 37 6.64 -3.42 -0.39
C THR A 37 6.88 -2.40 -1.50
N VAL A 38 8.14 -2.20 -1.87
CA VAL A 38 8.52 -1.42 -3.04
C VAL A 38 8.97 -2.35 -4.15
N TYR A 39 8.49 -2.10 -5.37
CA TYR A 39 8.90 -2.82 -6.56
C TYR A 39 10.00 -2.08 -7.31
N MET A 40 11.11 -2.78 -7.58
CA MET A 40 12.30 -2.29 -8.26
C MET A 40 12.51 -3.12 -9.54
N PRO A 41 11.97 -2.69 -10.70
CA PRO A 41 11.97 -3.48 -11.93
C PRO A 41 13.36 -3.78 -12.49
N GLU A 42 14.32 -2.88 -12.22
CA GLU A 42 15.71 -2.97 -12.70
C GLU A 42 16.54 -4.02 -11.94
N ASN A 43 16.05 -4.53 -10.82
CA ASN A 43 16.74 -5.57 -10.07
C ASN A 43 16.57 -6.95 -10.72
N GLU A 44 17.51 -7.84 -10.40
CA GLU A 44 17.43 -9.27 -10.77
C GLU A 44 16.10 -9.89 -10.34
N ILE A 45 15.63 -10.86 -11.12
CA ILE A 45 14.46 -11.67 -10.78
C ILE A 45 14.69 -12.30 -9.39
N GLY A 46 13.70 -12.18 -8.51
CA GLY A 46 13.81 -12.59 -7.10
C GLY A 46 14.30 -11.50 -6.14
N LYS A 47 14.84 -10.37 -6.63
CA LYS A 47 15.30 -9.22 -5.83
C LYS A 47 14.51 -7.93 -6.10
N ARG A 48 13.37 -8.04 -6.79
CA ARG A 48 12.57 -6.89 -7.21
C ARG A 48 11.62 -6.36 -6.14
N PHE A 49 11.33 -7.16 -5.11
CA PHE A 49 10.50 -6.73 -3.99
C PHE A 49 11.37 -6.50 -2.76
N LYS A 50 11.15 -5.37 -2.09
CA LYS A 50 11.75 -5.07 -0.80
C LYS A 50 10.66 -4.66 0.18
N GLU A 51 10.64 -5.30 1.34
CA GLU A 51 9.78 -4.89 2.45
C GLU A 51 10.28 -3.57 3.06
N LEU A 52 9.32 -2.69 3.35
CA LEU A 52 9.52 -1.45 4.08
C LEU A 52 9.14 -1.64 5.55
N ASN A 53 9.34 -0.59 6.36
CA ASN A 53 8.94 -0.61 7.76
C ASN A 53 7.43 -0.88 7.88
N PRO A 54 7.01 -1.83 8.73
CA PRO A 54 5.59 -2.10 8.97
C PRO A 54 4.85 -0.88 9.52
N THR A 55 3.55 -0.82 9.26
CA THR A 55 2.65 0.19 9.83
C THR A 55 1.62 -0.46 10.76
N THR A 56 0.94 0.34 11.58
CA THR A 56 -0.19 -0.13 12.39
C THR A 56 -1.55 0.19 11.75
N ILE A 57 -1.54 0.78 10.55
CA ILE A 57 -2.76 1.16 9.84
C ILE A 57 -3.06 0.09 8.79
N LEU A 58 -4.24 -0.50 8.90
CA LEU A 58 -4.76 -1.40 7.88
C LEU A 58 -5.07 -0.54 6.64
N ARG A 59 -4.47 -0.88 5.49
CA ARG A 59 -4.78 -0.24 4.20
C ARG A 59 -5.56 -1.27 3.40
N MET A 60 -6.88 -1.15 3.42
CA MET A 60 -7.80 -2.10 2.80
C MET A 60 -8.58 -1.40 1.68
N TYR A 61 -9.79 -1.88 1.39
CA TYR A 61 -10.70 -1.27 0.43
C TYR A 61 -10.76 0.26 0.61
N HIS A 62 -10.80 1.00 -0.50
CA HIS A 62 -10.79 2.48 -0.54
C HIS A 62 -9.56 3.18 0.09
N SER A 63 -8.40 2.52 0.19
CA SER A 63 -7.13 3.18 0.54
C SER A 63 -6.38 3.73 -0.70
N PRO A 64 -6.54 5.00 -1.12
CA PRO A 64 -5.78 5.58 -2.23
C PRO A 64 -4.31 5.86 -1.87
N SER A 65 -3.48 5.95 -2.91
CA SER A 65 -2.12 6.48 -2.79
C SER A 65 -1.75 7.38 -3.98
N SER A 66 -0.80 8.30 -3.76
CA SER A 66 -0.28 9.19 -4.81
C SER A 66 1.20 9.51 -4.57
N VAL A 67 1.94 9.78 -5.64
CA VAL A 67 3.35 10.16 -5.56
C VAL A 67 3.46 11.69 -5.49
N LEU A 68 4.21 12.18 -4.50
CA LEU A 68 4.51 13.59 -4.33
C LEU A 68 5.70 14.01 -5.20
N PRO A 69 5.82 15.31 -5.57
CA PRO A 69 6.94 15.80 -6.38
C PRO A 69 8.33 15.56 -5.80
N ASN A 70 8.43 15.37 -4.48
CA ASN A 70 9.68 15.05 -3.78
C ASN A 70 9.96 13.53 -3.72
N GLY A 71 9.20 12.71 -4.46
CA GLY A 71 9.37 11.26 -4.54
C GLY A 71 8.78 10.47 -3.36
N LYS A 72 8.14 11.13 -2.40
CA LYS A 72 7.42 10.44 -1.32
C LYS A 72 6.09 9.89 -1.81
N ILE A 73 5.61 8.81 -1.19
CA ILE A 73 4.29 8.26 -1.43
C ILE A 73 3.37 8.75 -0.32
N LEU A 74 2.27 9.38 -0.72
CA LEU A 74 1.16 9.74 0.15
C LEU A 74 0.16 8.59 0.16
N VAL A 75 -0.25 8.11 1.33
CA VAL A 75 -1.27 7.08 1.51
C VAL A 75 -2.35 7.64 2.42
N ALA A 76 -3.60 7.53 1.98
CA ALA A 76 -4.74 8.01 2.72
C ALA A 76 -5.77 6.90 2.89
N SER A 77 -6.60 7.05 3.92
CA SER A 77 -7.82 6.30 4.09
C SER A 77 -7.70 4.79 4.28
N SER A 78 -8.79 4.17 4.71
CA SER A 78 -9.03 2.73 4.63
C SER A 78 -10.44 2.42 5.12
N ASN A 79 -11.12 1.53 4.41
CA ASN A 79 -12.42 0.96 4.74
C ASN A 79 -13.52 2.00 5.03
N GLU A 80 -13.70 2.92 4.09
CA GLU A 80 -14.91 3.74 3.98
C GLU A 80 -16.04 2.86 3.46
N HIS A 81 -16.56 2.01 4.35
CA HIS A 81 -17.77 1.23 4.12
C HIS A 81 -18.98 2.17 3.97
N GLN A 82 -20.19 1.63 3.79
CA GLN A 82 -21.40 2.46 3.58
C GLN A 82 -21.58 3.55 4.65
N PHE A 83 -21.08 3.30 5.86
CA PHE A 83 -20.98 4.27 6.95
C PHE A 83 -19.56 4.25 7.54
N TYR A 84 -19.20 5.32 8.26
CA TYR A 84 -18.00 5.32 9.09
C TYR A 84 -18.20 4.39 10.28
N THR A 85 -17.42 3.32 10.31
CA THR A 85 -17.47 2.30 11.34
C THR A 85 -16.11 2.25 12.00
N TYR A 86 -16.00 2.72 13.24
CA TYR A 86 -14.73 2.81 13.96
C TYR A 86 -14.46 1.59 14.85
N ASP A 87 -15.41 0.67 14.89
CA ASP A 87 -15.37 -0.61 15.57
C ASP A 87 -15.35 -1.78 14.55
N GLY A 88 -14.87 -2.95 14.99
CA GLY A 88 -14.72 -4.13 14.13
C GLY A 88 -13.31 -4.33 13.57
N ALA A 89 -13.17 -5.30 12.66
CA ALA A 89 -11.87 -5.79 12.20
C ALA A 89 -11.13 -4.83 11.27
N PHE A 90 -11.87 -3.99 10.56
CA PHE A 90 -11.35 -2.98 9.63
C PHE A 90 -12.02 -1.64 9.95
N PRO A 91 -11.60 -0.95 11.01
CA PRO A 91 -12.18 0.34 11.32
C PRO A 91 -11.86 1.36 10.23
N THR A 92 -12.80 2.26 9.96
CA THR A 92 -12.59 3.40 9.07
C THR A 92 -11.38 4.21 9.53
N GLU A 93 -10.50 4.49 8.58
CA GLU A 93 -9.28 5.26 8.79
C GLU A 93 -9.34 6.51 7.91
N LEU A 94 -9.08 7.70 8.46
CA LEU A 94 -9.20 8.97 7.73
C LEU A 94 -7.91 9.80 7.66
N ARG A 95 -6.79 9.29 8.19
CA ARG A 95 -5.50 10.00 8.19
C ARG A 95 -4.79 9.85 6.85
N VAL A 96 -4.08 10.91 6.49
CA VAL A 96 -3.18 11.00 5.34
C VAL A 96 -1.74 10.97 5.86
N ARG A 97 -0.88 10.11 5.30
CA ARG A 97 0.53 9.98 5.71
C ARG A 97 1.47 9.77 4.53
#